data_AF-A0A2I1HAK2-F1
#
_entry.id   AF-A0A2I1HAK2-F1
#
_cell.length_a   1.000
_cell.length_b   1.000
_cell.length_c   1.000
_cell.angle_alpha   90.00
_cell.angle_beta   90.00
_cell.angle_gamma   90.00
#
_symmetry.space_group_name_H-M   'P 1'
#
loop_
_entity.id
_entity.type
_entity.pdbx_description
1 polymer ?
#
loop_
_entity_poly.entity_id
_entity_poly.type
_entity_poly.pdbx_seq_one_letter_code
_entity_poly.pdbx_strand_id
1 'polypeptide(L)'
;MKSTLNILHILIFALIAFLLDPCDANDDACGILANGLKRSNISVKHSDVQACFESFPYDKNLAEKTIETLKKTLQGFYVFLSEAKEQPRQGFSFRAIDLVKELDSLLSNNYKTDYQFMTDIVSLISETKDAHLSFYPTCYFIFTYNQQLSLYSTVINDKQVIKIFADEIDKNTIDCEVTHIDGRPSIEVIKEFADTLSISRDSGVRFNFALSGVTFNENGDLIESPGSDKLPGSFTFRQQLPKQSSVEYSLKCANDTSKKFTREWKIRPQVSNTFNTSKDYWNTFCLSNISIGLTLSNPETTGVVVLTSVDPPDSYFVNEMFEIQNGFNSLEKEGVKKLVLDFSGNRGGSVELAFFIVYLLFPETDPSFNLDMVVTELSREAFFQATSQSVHEDFVDTSFILPLVNISSKESIARWAAETAYRVTTISSVFDIFSYKNPATNDHFHTVEEFIGNNTYLRGGTSTRYTSKFVNRYSERLSIFIQLLSGNFFN
;
A
#
# COMPACT_ATOMS: atom_id res chain seq x y z
N MET A 1 34.10 -70.10 43.25
CA MET A 1 33.97 -69.40 44.54
C MET A 1 32.99 -68.22 44.38
N LYS A 2 32.54 -67.62 45.49
CA LYS A 2 31.89 -66.29 45.51
C LYS A 2 32.94 -65.20 45.11
N SER A 3 32.63 -63.94 44.80
CA SER A 3 31.48 -63.12 45.22
C SER A 3 31.11 -61.98 44.24
N THR A 4 30.11 -61.19 44.64
CA THR A 4 29.35 -60.15 43.89
C THR A 4 29.89 -58.71 43.98
N LEU A 5 29.76 -57.94 42.89
CA LEU A 5 29.23 -56.55 42.81
C LEU A 5 29.12 -56.19 41.30
N ASN A 6 28.02 -55.78 40.66
CA ASN A 6 26.80 -54.98 40.93
C ASN A 6 26.93 -53.50 40.50
N ILE A 7 25.80 -52.89 40.07
CA ILE A 7 25.66 -51.61 39.31
C ILE A 7 26.08 -51.78 37.83
N LEU A 8 25.22 -51.86 36.80
CA LEU A 8 23.94 -51.21 36.45
C LEU A 8 24.08 -49.76 35.94
N HIS A 9 24.31 -49.61 34.63
CA HIS A 9 23.90 -48.47 33.81
C HIS A 9 23.54 -49.00 32.40
N ILE A 10 22.25 -49.23 32.13
CA ILE A 10 21.78 -49.62 30.79
C ILE A 10 21.50 -48.35 30.00
N LEU A 11 22.24 -48.13 28.92
CA LEU A 11 22.00 -47.06 27.95
C LEU A 11 20.72 -47.35 27.17
N ILE A 12 19.59 -46.79 27.61
CA ILE A 12 18.36 -46.73 26.82
C ILE A 12 18.51 -45.64 25.76
N PHE A 13 19.36 -45.88 24.77
CA PHE A 13 19.28 -45.23 23.46
C PHE A 13 18.28 -45.99 22.59
N ALA A 14 17.04 -46.07 23.07
CA ALA A 14 15.91 -46.44 22.22
C ALA A 14 15.67 -45.28 21.24
N LEU A 15 15.62 -45.58 19.94
CA LEU A 15 15.34 -44.57 18.93
C LEU A 15 13.91 -44.04 19.13
N ILE A 16 13.77 -42.84 19.72
CA ILE A 16 12.70 -41.93 19.32
C ILE A 16 13.13 -41.34 17.97
N ALA A 17 13.16 -42.20 16.95
CA ALA A 17 12.99 -41.75 15.59
C ALA A 17 11.61 -41.09 15.53
N PHE A 18 11.51 -39.94 14.87
CA PHE A 18 10.23 -39.26 14.71
C PHE A 18 9.26 -40.18 13.97
N LEU A 19 8.32 -40.79 14.70
CA LEU A 19 6.99 -41.10 14.19
C LEU A 19 6.19 -39.80 14.05
N LEU A 20 6.74 -38.90 13.22
CA LEU A 20 5.89 -38.23 12.27
C LEU A 20 5.51 -39.34 11.29
N ASP A 21 4.28 -39.84 11.40
CA ASP A 21 3.68 -40.46 10.22
C ASP A 21 3.83 -39.46 9.06
N PRO A 22 4.22 -39.91 7.86
CA PRO A 22 4.20 -39.05 6.70
C PRO A 22 2.73 -38.67 6.49
N CYS A 23 2.36 -37.45 6.92
CA CYS A 23 0.98 -36.99 6.93
C CYS A 23 0.38 -37.24 5.55
N ASP A 24 -0.58 -38.17 5.46
CA ASP A 24 -1.13 -38.55 4.17
C ASP A 24 -1.74 -37.30 3.55
N ALA A 25 -1.55 -37.12 2.24
CA ALA A 25 -1.88 -35.86 1.56
C ALA A 25 -3.40 -35.58 1.46
N ASN A 26 -4.20 -36.47 2.09
CA ASN A 26 -5.63 -36.38 2.32
C ASN A 26 -6.00 -35.74 3.67
N ASP A 27 -5.13 -35.81 4.69
CA ASP A 27 -5.35 -35.28 6.05
C ASP A 27 -4.60 -33.95 6.32
N ASP A 28 -3.53 -33.66 5.55
CA ASP A 28 -2.84 -32.36 5.64
C ASP A 28 -3.69 -31.24 5.00
N ALA A 29 -4.09 -30.24 5.82
CA ALA A 29 -5.06 -29.22 5.42
C ALA A 29 -4.62 -28.37 4.22
N CYS A 30 -3.34 -27.98 4.14
CA CYS A 30 -2.83 -27.28 2.96
C CYS A 30 -2.63 -28.23 1.76
N GLY A 31 -2.42 -29.53 1.96
CA GLY A 31 -2.44 -30.56 0.94
C GLY A 31 -3.81 -30.71 0.28
N ILE A 32 -4.89 -30.69 1.07
CA ILE A 32 -6.28 -30.63 0.58
C ILE A 32 -6.47 -29.39 -0.30
N LEU A 33 -6.07 -28.21 0.19
CA LEU A 33 -6.15 -26.95 -0.54
C LEU A 33 -5.34 -26.96 -1.85
N ALA A 34 -4.11 -27.47 -1.82
CA ALA A 34 -3.25 -27.64 -3.00
C ALA A 34 -3.86 -28.59 -4.03
N ASN A 35 -4.49 -29.68 -3.58
CA ASN A 35 -5.21 -30.63 -4.44
C ASN A 35 -6.49 -30.02 -5.03
N GLY A 36 -7.12 -29.06 -4.35
CA GLY A 36 -8.15 -28.19 -4.93
C GLY A 36 -7.59 -27.29 -6.03
N LEU A 37 -6.55 -26.51 -5.74
CA LEU A 37 -5.91 -25.57 -6.67
C LEU A 37 -5.41 -26.24 -7.97
N LYS A 38 -4.89 -27.47 -7.89
CA LYS A 38 -4.44 -28.25 -9.07
C LYS A 38 -5.59 -28.72 -9.98
N ARG A 39 -6.83 -28.74 -9.49
CA ARG A 39 -8.01 -29.23 -10.22
C ARG A 39 -8.80 -28.04 -10.76
N SER A 40 -8.44 -27.58 -11.96
CA SER A 40 -9.00 -26.38 -12.63
C SER A 40 -10.53 -26.28 -12.71
N ASN A 41 -11.25 -27.38 -12.53
CA ASN A 41 -12.72 -27.44 -12.54
C ASN A 41 -13.37 -27.42 -11.13
N ILE A 42 -12.59 -27.32 -10.05
CA ILE A 42 -13.08 -27.23 -8.68
C ILE A 42 -12.79 -25.83 -8.14
N SER A 43 -13.83 -25.12 -7.69
CA SER A 43 -13.64 -23.87 -6.95
C SER A 43 -12.98 -24.19 -5.61
N VAL A 44 -11.87 -23.49 -5.30
CA VAL A 44 -11.31 -23.46 -3.95
C VAL A 44 -12.39 -23.01 -2.98
N LYS A 45 -12.56 -23.73 -1.87
CA LYS A 45 -13.53 -23.38 -0.83
C LYS A 45 -12.88 -22.50 0.23
N HIS A 46 -13.70 -21.62 0.81
CA HIS A 46 -13.35 -20.82 1.98
C HIS A 46 -12.88 -21.69 3.16
N SER A 47 -13.58 -22.80 3.44
CA SER A 47 -13.24 -23.78 4.49
C SER A 47 -11.82 -24.35 4.36
N ASP A 48 -11.39 -24.61 3.13
CA ASP A 48 -10.16 -25.34 2.84
C ASP A 48 -8.95 -24.39 2.99
N VAL A 49 -9.15 -23.09 2.69
CA VAL A 49 -8.19 -22.03 3.00
C VAL A 49 -8.12 -21.76 4.50
N GLN A 50 -9.27 -21.66 5.19
CA GLN A 50 -9.30 -21.46 6.64
C GLN A 50 -8.58 -22.60 7.37
N ALA A 51 -8.86 -23.86 7.03
CA ALA A 51 -8.20 -25.02 7.62
C ALA A 51 -6.69 -25.04 7.37
N CYS A 52 -6.23 -24.64 6.18
CA CYS A 52 -4.80 -24.48 5.90
C CYS A 52 -4.17 -23.38 6.76
N PHE A 53 -4.79 -22.19 6.85
CA PHE A 53 -4.27 -21.08 7.66
C PHE A 53 -4.25 -21.41 9.16
N GLU A 54 -5.27 -22.10 9.66
CA GLU A 54 -5.38 -22.53 11.06
C GLU A 54 -4.58 -23.81 11.38
N SER A 55 -3.92 -24.44 10.40
CA SER A 55 -3.05 -25.61 10.63
C SER A 55 -1.74 -25.27 11.37
N PHE A 56 -1.34 -24.00 11.37
CA PHE A 56 -0.07 -23.53 11.92
C PHE A 56 -0.22 -23.15 13.40
N PRO A 57 0.36 -23.92 14.34
CA PRO A 57 0.24 -23.64 15.77
C PRO A 57 1.01 -22.37 16.16
N TYR A 58 0.52 -21.67 17.17
CA TYR A 58 1.18 -20.46 17.70
C TYR A 58 2.51 -20.80 18.41
N ASP A 59 3.64 -20.31 17.90
CA ASP A 59 4.93 -20.31 18.61
C ASP A 59 5.16 -18.98 19.32
N LYS A 60 5.07 -19.00 20.65
CA LYS A 60 5.33 -17.82 21.49
C LYS A 60 6.73 -17.23 21.29
N ASN A 61 7.76 -18.04 21.03
CA ASN A 61 9.13 -17.54 20.83
C ASN A 61 9.31 -16.84 19.48
N LEU A 62 8.49 -17.18 18.49
CA LEU A 62 8.40 -16.46 17.22
C LEU A 62 7.61 -15.17 17.43
N ALA A 63 6.45 -15.25 18.09
CA ALA A 63 5.59 -14.10 18.38
C ALA A 63 6.32 -12.98 19.15
N GLU A 64 7.06 -13.32 20.21
CA GLU A 64 7.88 -12.37 20.98
C GLU A 64 8.92 -11.66 20.10
N LYS A 65 9.58 -12.38 19.17
CA LYS A 65 10.53 -11.78 18.21
C LYS A 65 9.84 -10.90 17.18
N THR A 66 8.67 -11.30 16.69
CA THR A 66 7.86 -10.50 15.75
C THR A 66 7.43 -9.18 16.38
N ILE A 67 6.88 -9.22 17.60
CA ILE A 67 6.49 -8.01 18.36
C ILE A 67 7.71 -7.12 18.64
N GLU A 68 8.83 -7.67 19.12
CA GLU A 68 10.05 -6.89 19.35
C GLU A 68 10.63 -6.26 18.08
N THR A 69 10.54 -6.94 16.94
CA THR A 69 10.97 -6.42 15.64
C THR A 69 10.06 -5.28 15.19
N LEU A 70 8.74 -5.48 15.23
CA LEU A 70 7.75 -4.46 14.87
C LEU A 70 7.89 -3.20 15.74
N LYS A 71 8.00 -3.36 17.06
CA LYS A 71 8.22 -2.25 18.00
C LYS A 71 9.46 -1.43 17.62
N LYS A 72 10.60 -2.09 17.36
CA LYS A 72 11.86 -1.42 16.96
C LYS A 72 11.74 -0.70 15.62
N THR A 73 11.11 -1.31 14.61
CA THR A 73 10.86 -0.68 13.31
C THR A 73 9.96 0.55 13.44
N LEU A 74 8.85 0.44 14.19
CA LEU A 74 7.93 1.55 14.44
C LEU A 74 8.61 2.69 15.23
N GLN A 75 9.32 2.36 16.31
CA GLN A 75 10.06 3.34 17.13
C GLN A 75 11.24 3.97 16.40
N GLY A 76 11.80 3.30 15.39
CA GLY A 76 12.90 3.82 14.56
C GLY A 76 12.44 4.71 13.41
N PHE A 77 11.31 4.39 12.76
CA PHE A 77 10.93 4.96 11.46
C PHE A 77 9.48 5.45 11.30
N TYR A 78 8.53 5.04 12.15
CA TYR A 78 7.13 5.48 11.96
C TYR A 78 6.92 6.89 12.51
N VAL A 79 6.99 7.88 11.61
CA VAL A 79 7.01 9.31 11.94
C VAL A 79 5.79 9.83 12.69
N PHE A 80 4.65 9.12 12.64
CA PHE A 80 3.42 9.47 13.37
C PHE A 80 3.19 8.63 14.64
N LEU A 81 4.22 7.96 15.18
CA LEU A 81 4.08 7.12 16.38
C LEU A 81 3.67 7.92 17.64
N SER A 82 4.12 9.18 17.75
CA SER A 82 3.65 10.12 18.78
C SER A 82 2.22 10.57 18.55
N GLU A 83 1.91 10.96 17.32
CA GLU A 83 0.62 11.48 16.85
C GLU A 83 -0.49 10.41 16.89
N ALA A 84 -0.16 9.13 16.80
CA ALA A 84 -1.11 8.02 16.98
C ALA A 84 -1.69 7.97 18.41
N LYS A 85 -1.00 8.56 19.40
CA LYS A 85 -1.46 8.68 20.79
C LYS A 85 -2.36 9.89 21.03
N GLU A 86 -2.49 10.80 20.04
CA GLU A 86 -3.42 11.93 20.12
C GLU A 86 -4.88 11.44 20.03
N GLN A 87 -5.77 12.14 20.74
CA GLN A 87 -7.20 11.98 20.50
C GLN A 87 -7.56 12.53 19.10
N PRO A 88 -8.53 11.92 18.39
CA PRO A 88 -8.97 12.42 17.10
C PRO A 88 -9.44 13.88 17.21
N ARG A 89 -9.08 14.69 16.21
CA ARG A 89 -9.67 16.03 16.08
C ARG A 89 -11.15 15.91 15.73
N GLN A 90 -11.95 16.90 16.15
CA GLN A 90 -13.39 16.95 15.85
C GLN A 90 -13.65 16.72 14.35
N GLY A 91 -14.55 15.79 14.04
CA GLY A 91 -14.89 15.38 12.67
C GLY A 91 -14.32 14.01 12.28
N PHE A 92 -13.20 13.57 12.87
CA PHE A 92 -12.61 12.26 12.57
C PHE A 92 -13.13 11.16 13.51
N SER A 93 -13.34 9.97 12.95
CA SER A 93 -13.74 8.76 13.69
C SER A 93 -12.61 7.73 13.65
N PHE A 94 -11.77 7.75 14.68
CA PHE A 94 -10.76 6.73 15.00
C PHE A 94 -10.39 6.89 16.49
N ARG A 95 -9.70 5.92 17.11
CA ARG A 95 -9.26 6.02 18.51
C ARG A 95 -7.78 6.39 18.61
N ALA A 96 -7.37 6.96 19.74
CA ALA A 96 -5.96 7.02 20.12
C ALA A 96 -5.42 5.59 20.38
N ILE A 97 -4.16 5.35 20.01
CA ILE A 97 -3.49 4.04 20.08
C ILE A 97 -2.07 4.21 20.63
N ASP A 98 -1.73 3.51 21.71
CA ASP A 98 -0.33 3.36 22.13
C ASP A 98 0.26 2.11 21.47
N LEU A 99 0.58 2.23 20.18
CA LEU A 99 0.87 1.08 19.31
C LEU A 99 1.97 0.15 19.86
N VAL A 100 3.00 0.70 20.52
CA VAL A 100 4.07 -0.09 21.15
C VAL A 100 3.51 -0.93 22.31
N LYS A 101 2.75 -0.30 23.21
CA LYS A 101 2.14 -0.94 24.38
C LYS A 101 1.05 -1.95 23.98
N GLU A 102 0.33 -1.68 22.90
CA GLU A 102 -0.75 -2.54 22.42
C GLU A 102 -0.19 -3.77 21.69
N LEU A 103 0.90 -3.63 20.93
CA LEU A 103 1.68 -4.77 20.40
C LEU A 103 2.20 -5.66 21.54
N ASP A 104 2.73 -5.08 22.63
CA ASP A 104 3.11 -5.84 23.83
C ASP A 104 1.92 -6.56 24.48
N SER A 105 0.72 -5.99 24.43
CA SER A 105 -0.48 -6.60 25.00
C SER A 105 -0.93 -7.87 24.26
N LEU A 106 -0.67 -7.97 22.95
CA LEU A 106 -1.01 -9.17 22.16
C LEU A 106 -0.31 -10.43 22.70
N LEU A 107 0.91 -10.31 23.25
CA LEU A 107 1.65 -11.44 23.85
C LEU A 107 0.99 -12.04 25.09
N SER A 108 -0.06 -11.39 25.63
CA SER A 108 -0.88 -11.90 26.74
C SER A 108 -2.12 -12.67 26.26
N ASN A 109 -2.45 -12.66 24.97
CA ASN A 109 -3.61 -13.35 24.42
C ASN A 109 -3.34 -14.86 24.25
N ASN A 110 -4.39 -15.66 24.42
CA ASN A 110 -4.32 -17.12 24.31
C ASN A 110 -4.55 -17.61 22.87
N TYR A 111 -3.62 -17.30 21.98
CA TYR A 111 -3.66 -17.72 20.57
C TYR A 111 -3.51 -19.23 20.42
N LYS A 112 -4.28 -19.82 19.49
CA LYS A 112 -4.13 -21.23 19.10
C LYS A 112 -3.20 -21.37 17.89
N THR A 113 -3.27 -20.41 16.97
CA THR A 113 -2.62 -20.47 15.66
C THR A 113 -1.83 -19.20 15.38
N ASP A 114 -0.78 -19.29 14.57
CA ASP A 114 -0.02 -18.13 14.11
C ASP A 114 -0.92 -17.17 13.29
N TYR A 115 -1.85 -17.72 12.50
CA TYR A 115 -2.84 -16.95 11.76
C TYR A 115 -3.68 -16.00 12.62
N GLN A 116 -4.09 -16.42 13.83
CA GLN A 116 -4.83 -15.56 14.76
C GLN A 116 -3.96 -14.41 15.28
N PHE A 117 -2.73 -14.72 15.69
CA PHE A 117 -1.76 -13.72 16.17
C PHE A 117 -1.41 -12.69 15.08
N MET A 118 -1.11 -13.14 13.86
CA MET A 118 -0.81 -12.25 12.73
C MET A 118 -2.03 -11.41 12.32
N THR A 119 -3.24 -11.97 12.37
CA THR A 119 -4.50 -11.25 12.10
C THR A 119 -4.76 -10.12 13.08
N ASP A 120 -4.45 -10.32 14.37
CA ASP A 120 -4.60 -9.26 15.38
C ASP A 120 -3.57 -8.14 15.20
N ILE A 121 -2.33 -8.45 14.77
CA ILE A 121 -1.35 -7.42 14.39
C ILE A 121 -1.85 -6.60 13.18
N VAL A 122 -2.34 -7.26 12.12
CA VAL A 122 -2.94 -6.57 10.95
C VAL A 122 -4.07 -5.63 11.41
N SER A 123 -4.93 -6.11 12.30
CA SER A 123 -6.08 -5.35 12.83
C SER A 123 -5.63 -4.13 13.63
N LEU A 124 -4.73 -4.31 14.61
CA LEU A 124 -4.17 -3.24 15.44
C LEU A 124 -3.45 -2.16 14.61
N ILE A 125 -2.65 -2.56 13.63
CA ILE A 125 -2.01 -1.63 12.69
C ILE A 125 -3.07 -0.88 11.87
N SER A 126 -4.10 -1.57 11.39
CA SER A 126 -5.20 -0.98 10.61
C SER A 126 -6.12 -0.06 11.42
N GLU A 127 -6.06 -0.08 12.75
CA GLU A 127 -6.78 0.88 13.59
C GLU A 127 -6.12 2.27 13.64
N THR A 128 -4.84 2.41 13.27
CA THR A 128 -4.12 3.71 13.22
C THR A 128 -4.65 4.67 12.14
N LYS A 129 -5.39 4.12 11.18
CA LYS A 129 -6.00 4.83 10.04
C LYS A 129 -5.01 5.61 9.16
N ASP A 130 -3.79 5.08 9.02
CA ASP A 130 -2.78 5.56 8.09
C ASP A 130 -2.77 4.70 6.81
N ALA A 131 -2.75 5.34 5.64
CA ALA A 131 -2.61 4.69 4.34
C ALA A 131 -1.24 4.07 4.11
N HIS A 132 -0.19 4.61 4.73
CA HIS A 132 1.21 4.24 4.51
C HIS A 132 1.75 3.28 5.59
N LEU A 133 1.02 3.08 6.68
CA LEU A 133 1.36 2.06 7.67
C LEU A 133 0.53 0.79 7.43
N SER A 134 1.22 -0.31 7.10
CA SER A 134 0.62 -1.63 6.98
C SER A 134 1.54 -2.70 7.58
N PHE A 135 0.93 -3.80 8.01
CA PHE A 135 1.62 -5.06 8.28
C PHE A 135 1.01 -6.10 7.36
N TYR A 136 1.85 -6.74 6.54
CA TYR A 136 1.40 -7.65 5.48
C TYR A 136 2.01 -9.04 5.72
N PRO A 137 1.35 -9.92 6.49
CA PRO A 137 1.80 -11.29 6.66
C PRO A 137 1.51 -12.05 5.36
N THR A 138 2.47 -12.03 4.43
CA THR A 138 2.35 -12.58 3.07
C THR A 138 1.74 -13.98 3.06
N CYS A 139 2.16 -14.83 4.00
CA CYS A 139 1.65 -16.16 4.28
C CYS A 139 0.12 -16.29 4.40
N TYR A 140 -0.59 -15.24 4.78
CA TYR A 140 -2.05 -15.23 4.97
C TYR A 140 -2.78 -14.30 3.99
N PHE A 141 -2.04 -13.69 3.06
CA PHE A 141 -2.54 -12.77 2.03
C PHE A 141 -2.32 -13.30 0.60
N ILE A 142 -1.81 -14.53 0.42
CA ILE A 142 -1.58 -15.10 -0.92
C ILE A 142 -2.85 -15.37 -1.74
N PHE A 143 -4.04 -15.14 -1.19
CA PHE A 143 -5.34 -15.38 -1.84
C PHE A 143 -6.16 -14.09 -1.95
N THR A 144 -6.92 -13.99 -3.03
CA THR A 144 -7.96 -12.99 -3.23
C THR A 144 -9.33 -13.63 -3.13
N TYR A 145 -10.29 -12.88 -2.59
CA TYR A 145 -11.66 -13.30 -2.36
C TYR A 145 -12.57 -12.27 -3.03
N ASN A 146 -13.26 -12.66 -4.11
CA ASN A 146 -14.07 -11.76 -4.92
C ASN A 146 -15.55 -12.20 -4.95
N GLN A 147 -16.49 -11.30 -4.66
CA GLN A 147 -17.94 -11.54 -4.68
C GLN A 147 -18.55 -11.65 -6.09
N GLN A 148 -17.78 -11.36 -7.15
CA GLN A 148 -18.22 -11.38 -8.56
C GLN A 148 -19.30 -10.34 -8.88
N LEU A 149 -19.38 -9.31 -8.05
CA LEU A 149 -20.19 -8.11 -8.23
C LEU A 149 -19.47 -6.95 -7.56
N SER A 150 -19.83 -5.73 -7.93
CA SER A 150 -19.35 -4.50 -7.31
C SER A 150 -20.49 -3.62 -6.84
N LEU A 151 -20.21 -2.84 -5.79
CA LEU A 151 -21.18 -1.95 -5.14
C LEU A 151 -20.73 -0.51 -5.27
N TYR A 152 -21.66 0.40 -5.53
CA TYR A 152 -21.42 1.85 -5.51
C TYR A 152 -22.44 2.57 -4.61
N SER A 153 -22.17 3.83 -4.28
CA SER A 153 -23.06 4.68 -3.51
C SER A 153 -23.59 5.83 -4.36
N THR A 154 -24.83 6.22 -4.13
CA THR A 154 -25.45 7.41 -4.72
C THR A 154 -26.34 8.12 -3.69
N VAL A 155 -26.66 9.38 -3.93
CA VAL A 155 -27.55 10.17 -3.07
C VAL A 155 -28.86 10.39 -3.81
N ILE A 156 -29.97 9.90 -3.23
CA ILE A 156 -31.32 9.99 -3.79
C ILE A 156 -32.20 10.62 -2.71
N ASN A 157 -32.77 11.79 -2.98
CA ASN A 157 -33.59 12.57 -2.03
C ASN A 157 -32.88 12.75 -0.68
N ASP A 158 -31.64 13.25 -0.71
CA ASP A 158 -30.73 13.46 0.42
C ASP A 158 -30.37 12.19 1.26
N LYS A 159 -30.88 11.01 0.89
CA LYS A 159 -30.53 9.71 1.47
C LYS A 159 -29.39 9.08 0.67
N GLN A 160 -28.34 8.64 1.36
CA GLN A 160 -27.30 7.79 0.79
C GLN A 160 -27.81 6.35 0.59
N VAL A 161 -27.61 5.80 -0.61
CA VAL A 161 -28.14 4.49 -1.05
C VAL A 161 -27.01 3.66 -1.67
N ILE A 162 -26.92 2.38 -1.28
CA ILE A 162 -26.01 1.41 -1.89
C ILE A 162 -26.71 0.75 -3.08
N LYS A 163 -26.02 0.62 -4.22
CA LYS A 163 -26.53 -0.02 -5.43
C LYS A 163 -25.48 -0.96 -6.04
N ILE A 164 -25.90 -1.95 -6.81
CA ILE A 164 -24.97 -2.80 -7.58
C ILE A 164 -24.53 -2.05 -8.84
N PHE A 165 -23.22 -1.97 -9.04
CA PHE A 165 -22.63 -1.36 -10.24
C PHE A 165 -22.48 -2.39 -11.37
N ALA A 166 -21.79 -3.50 -11.08
CA ALA A 166 -21.63 -4.62 -12.00
C ALA A 166 -21.90 -5.96 -11.29
N ASP A 167 -22.31 -6.98 -12.05
CA ASP A 167 -22.48 -8.36 -11.59
C ASP A 167 -22.05 -9.30 -12.72
N GLU A 168 -21.02 -10.13 -12.49
CA GLU A 168 -20.49 -11.08 -13.49
C GLU A 168 -21.49 -12.21 -13.80
N ILE A 169 -22.39 -12.53 -12.86
CA ILE A 169 -23.21 -13.74 -12.87
C ILE A 169 -24.65 -13.44 -13.29
N ASP A 170 -25.23 -12.33 -12.82
CA ASP A 170 -26.63 -11.99 -13.05
C ASP A 170 -26.80 -10.49 -13.33
N LYS A 171 -26.61 -10.11 -14.59
CA LYS A 171 -26.70 -8.71 -15.06
C LYS A 171 -28.05 -8.02 -14.81
N ASN A 172 -29.08 -8.75 -14.39
CA ASN A 172 -30.39 -8.20 -14.01
C ASN A 172 -30.39 -7.64 -12.56
N THR A 173 -29.27 -7.70 -11.84
CA THR A 173 -29.08 -7.08 -10.51
C THR A 173 -28.47 -5.68 -10.59
N ILE A 174 -27.91 -5.31 -11.74
CA ILE A 174 -27.29 -4.01 -12.01
C ILE A 174 -28.30 -2.89 -11.77
N ASP A 175 -27.85 -1.81 -11.11
CA ASP A 175 -28.64 -0.65 -10.70
C ASP A 175 -29.76 -0.91 -9.68
N CYS A 176 -29.91 -2.13 -9.14
CA CYS A 176 -30.81 -2.37 -8.00
C CYS A 176 -30.25 -1.79 -6.69
N GLU A 177 -31.11 -1.25 -5.82
CA GLU A 177 -30.76 -0.85 -4.44
C GLU A 177 -30.45 -2.10 -3.61
N VAL A 178 -29.26 -2.15 -3.00
CA VAL A 178 -28.95 -3.12 -1.95
C VAL A 178 -29.59 -2.61 -0.68
N THR A 179 -30.72 -3.20 -0.28
CA THR A 179 -31.44 -2.77 0.94
C THR A 179 -30.79 -3.36 2.19
N HIS A 180 -30.44 -4.64 2.15
CA HIS A 180 -29.84 -5.37 3.26
C HIS A 180 -28.70 -6.27 2.80
N ILE A 181 -27.72 -6.43 3.69
CA ILE A 181 -26.61 -7.38 3.60
C ILE A 181 -26.65 -8.23 4.88
N ASP A 182 -26.65 -9.56 4.74
CA ASP A 182 -26.75 -10.53 5.85
C ASP A 182 -27.91 -10.24 6.82
N GLY A 183 -29.06 -9.85 6.25
CA GLY A 183 -30.27 -9.46 6.99
C GLY A 183 -30.24 -8.08 7.66
N ARG A 184 -29.12 -7.36 7.63
CA ARG A 184 -28.94 -6.02 8.22
C ARG A 184 -28.97 -4.89 7.19
N PRO A 185 -29.35 -3.64 7.55
CA PRO A 185 -29.34 -2.52 6.60
C PRO A 185 -27.97 -2.33 5.94
N SER A 186 -27.94 -2.29 4.60
CA SER A 186 -26.69 -2.29 3.82
C SER A 186 -25.73 -1.16 4.21
N ILE A 187 -26.28 0.04 4.43
CA ILE A 187 -25.52 1.24 4.79
C ILE A 187 -24.81 1.12 6.16
N GLU A 188 -25.33 0.30 7.09
CA GLU A 188 -24.65 0.00 8.36
C GLU A 188 -23.50 -0.97 8.14
N VAL A 189 -23.75 -2.07 7.42
CA VAL A 189 -22.76 -3.12 7.16
C VAL A 189 -21.55 -2.58 6.38
N ILE A 190 -21.79 -1.72 5.38
CA ILE A 190 -20.70 -1.04 4.66
C ILE A 190 -19.92 -0.07 5.57
N LYS A 191 -20.57 0.63 6.51
CA LYS A 191 -19.89 1.54 7.45
C LYS A 191 -19.05 0.78 8.49
N GLU A 192 -19.59 -0.29 9.07
CA GLU A 192 -18.85 -1.14 10.01
C GLU A 192 -17.63 -1.80 9.35
N PHE A 193 -17.76 -2.24 8.10
CA PHE A 193 -16.61 -2.71 7.32
C PHE A 193 -15.63 -1.58 7.00
N ALA A 194 -16.12 -0.40 6.60
CA ALA A 194 -15.27 0.75 6.31
C ALA A 194 -14.43 1.15 7.55
N ASP A 195 -14.98 1.04 8.75
CA ASP A 195 -14.25 1.32 9.99
C ASP A 195 -13.15 0.30 10.33
N THR A 196 -13.07 -0.87 9.66
CA THR A 196 -11.89 -1.75 9.76
C THR A 196 -10.73 -1.31 8.86
N LEU A 197 -10.98 -0.56 7.77
CA LEU A 197 -9.97 -0.18 6.78
C LEU A 197 -8.92 0.80 7.36
N SER A 198 -7.66 0.68 6.92
CA SER A 198 -6.57 1.59 7.30
C SER A 198 -6.51 2.90 6.50
N ILE A 199 -7.08 2.93 5.29
CA ILE A 199 -6.74 3.87 4.20
C ILE A 199 -6.91 5.38 4.51
N SER A 200 -7.65 5.78 5.55
CA SER A 200 -7.74 7.19 5.97
C SER A 200 -8.33 7.34 7.37
N ARG A 201 -7.92 8.39 8.10
CA ARG A 201 -8.55 8.86 9.36
C ARG A 201 -9.98 9.38 9.12
N ASP A 202 -10.29 9.84 7.92
CA ASP A 202 -11.62 10.26 7.51
C ASP A 202 -12.53 9.04 7.21
N SER A 203 -13.72 9.00 7.82
CA SER A 203 -14.65 7.89 7.67
C SER A 203 -15.42 7.90 6.34
N GLY A 204 -15.58 9.06 5.70
CA GLY A 204 -16.14 9.18 4.35
C GLY A 204 -15.19 8.61 3.28
N VAL A 205 -13.89 8.88 3.41
CA VAL A 205 -12.86 8.28 2.54
C VAL A 205 -12.83 6.75 2.70
N ARG A 206 -12.87 6.23 3.94
CA ARG A 206 -12.98 4.78 4.17
C ARG A 206 -14.27 4.18 3.60
N PHE A 207 -15.40 4.86 3.79
CA PHE A 207 -16.69 4.43 3.25
C PHE A 207 -16.67 4.36 1.71
N ASN A 208 -16.06 5.34 1.05
CA ASN A 208 -15.90 5.31 -0.40
C ASN A 208 -14.97 4.17 -0.84
N PHE A 209 -13.88 3.89 -0.11
CA PHE A 209 -12.96 2.77 -0.41
C PHE A 209 -13.56 1.38 -0.15
N ALA A 210 -14.60 1.27 0.68
CA ALA A 210 -15.39 0.05 0.83
C ALA A 210 -16.21 -0.29 -0.44
N LEU A 211 -16.42 0.69 -1.32
CA LEU A 211 -17.22 0.62 -2.54
C LEU A 211 -16.33 0.86 -3.78
N SER A 212 -16.85 0.57 -4.97
CA SER A 212 -16.10 0.81 -6.21
C SER A 212 -15.96 2.30 -6.48
N GLY A 213 -14.74 2.71 -6.84
CA GLY A 213 -14.52 3.99 -7.52
C GLY A 213 -15.22 3.97 -8.88
N VAL A 214 -15.94 5.05 -9.18
CA VAL A 214 -16.64 5.25 -10.45
C VAL A 214 -16.26 6.60 -11.04
N THR A 215 -16.16 6.67 -12.37
CA THR A 215 -15.88 7.89 -13.12
C THR A 215 -16.61 7.87 -14.46
N PHE A 216 -16.54 8.93 -15.25
CA PHE A 216 -17.16 9.00 -16.57
C PHE A 216 -16.14 8.69 -17.67
N ASN A 217 -16.56 7.96 -18.70
CA ASN A 217 -15.78 7.80 -19.93
C ASN A 217 -16.01 8.99 -20.89
N GLU A 218 -15.31 8.99 -22.02
CA GLU A 218 -15.47 9.98 -23.09
C GLU A 218 -16.89 10.14 -23.67
N ASN A 219 -17.73 9.11 -23.60
CA ASN A 219 -19.13 9.20 -24.02
C ASN A 219 -20.06 9.79 -22.95
N GLY A 220 -19.55 10.01 -21.74
CA GLY A 220 -20.34 10.39 -20.56
C GLY A 220 -21.03 9.21 -19.86
N ASP A 221 -20.70 7.96 -20.19
CA ASP A 221 -21.17 6.79 -19.45
C ASP A 221 -20.44 6.71 -18.10
N LEU A 222 -21.16 6.39 -17.03
CA LEU A 222 -20.54 6.05 -15.74
C LEU A 222 -19.92 4.64 -15.84
N ILE A 223 -18.63 4.54 -15.54
CA ILE A 223 -17.83 3.31 -15.52
C ILE A 223 -17.17 3.12 -14.14
N GLU A 224 -16.73 1.91 -13.81
CA GLU A 224 -15.75 1.74 -12.72
C GLU A 224 -14.43 2.40 -13.14
N SER A 225 -13.73 3.05 -12.19
CA SER A 225 -12.49 3.78 -12.46
C SER A 225 -11.48 2.92 -13.24
N PRO A 226 -11.04 3.33 -14.44
CA PRO A 226 -10.21 2.50 -15.29
C PRO A 226 -8.78 2.40 -14.77
N GLY A 227 -8.17 1.23 -15.01
CA GLY A 227 -6.80 0.91 -14.62
C GLY A 227 -6.55 -0.59 -14.60
N SER A 228 -5.34 -0.98 -14.20
CA SER A 228 -5.01 -2.35 -13.81
C SER A 228 -5.79 -2.78 -12.56
N ASP A 229 -6.01 -1.83 -11.65
CA ASP A 229 -6.86 -1.97 -10.47
C ASP A 229 -8.36 -1.93 -10.80
N LYS A 230 -8.81 -2.86 -11.65
CA LYS A 230 -10.20 -3.35 -11.64
C LYS A 230 -10.46 -4.17 -10.39
N LEU A 231 -10.28 -3.53 -9.24
CA LEU A 231 -10.64 -4.05 -7.93
C LEU A 231 -12.05 -3.54 -7.62
N PRO A 232 -13.06 -4.42 -7.51
CA PRO A 232 -14.33 -4.07 -6.88
C PRO A 232 -14.05 -3.43 -5.52
N GLY A 233 -14.93 -2.53 -5.06
CA GLY A 233 -14.85 -1.94 -3.72
C GLY A 233 -14.46 -2.93 -2.65
N SER A 234 -13.62 -2.52 -1.69
CA SER A 234 -12.95 -3.46 -0.78
C SER A 234 -13.89 -4.29 0.11
N PHE A 235 -15.18 -3.94 0.21
CA PHE A 235 -16.19 -4.83 0.78
C PHE A 235 -16.36 -6.11 -0.06
N THR A 236 -16.41 -5.98 -1.39
CA THR A 236 -16.64 -7.05 -2.39
C THR A 236 -15.36 -7.75 -2.88
N PHE A 237 -14.19 -7.15 -2.70
CA PHE A 237 -12.88 -7.75 -3.03
C PHE A 237 -11.92 -7.64 -1.83
N ARG A 238 -11.40 -8.78 -1.36
CA ARG A 238 -10.53 -8.83 -0.16
C ARG A 238 -9.27 -9.66 -0.43
N GLN A 239 -8.19 -9.36 0.30
CA GLN A 239 -6.97 -10.20 0.37
C GLN A 239 -6.86 -10.96 1.69
N GLN A 240 -7.42 -10.41 2.78
CA GLN A 240 -7.60 -11.14 4.03
C GLN A 240 -8.81 -12.09 3.93
N LEU A 241 -8.68 -13.29 4.48
CA LEU A 241 -9.74 -14.30 4.54
C LEU A 241 -11.02 -13.71 5.20
N PRO A 242 -12.16 -13.67 4.50
CA PRO A 242 -13.42 -13.18 5.06
C PRO A 242 -13.90 -14.02 6.24
N LYS A 243 -14.58 -13.43 7.22
CA LYS A 243 -15.12 -14.16 8.40
C LYS A 243 -16.29 -15.11 8.08
N GLN A 244 -16.85 -15.06 6.88
CA GLN A 244 -17.96 -15.89 6.40
C GLN A 244 -17.65 -16.39 4.98
N SER A 245 -18.10 -17.60 4.62
CA SER A 245 -17.86 -18.22 3.30
C SER A 245 -18.63 -17.55 2.15
N SER A 246 -19.68 -16.83 2.49
CA SER A 246 -20.53 -16.09 1.56
C SER A 246 -21.05 -14.80 2.19
N VAL A 247 -21.70 -13.98 1.36
CA VAL A 247 -22.49 -12.80 1.76
C VAL A 247 -23.89 -12.93 1.15
N GLU A 248 -24.92 -12.58 1.91
CA GLU A 248 -26.32 -12.56 1.49
C GLU A 248 -26.76 -11.13 1.14
N TYR A 249 -27.35 -10.94 -0.04
CA TYR A 249 -27.84 -9.64 -0.51
C TYR A 249 -29.36 -9.66 -0.70
N SER A 250 -30.04 -8.66 -0.15
CA SER A 250 -31.47 -8.41 -0.39
C SER A 250 -31.65 -7.09 -1.14
N LEU A 251 -32.10 -7.18 -2.39
CA LEU A 251 -32.20 -6.08 -3.34
C LEU A 251 -33.62 -5.60 -3.54
N LYS A 252 -33.74 -4.31 -3.87
CA LYS A 252 -34.92 -3.69 -4.47
C LYS A 252 -34.55 -3.21 -5.87
N CYS A 253 -35.08 -3.88 -6.89
CA CYS A 253 -34.90 -3.51 -8.29
C CYS A 253 -36.04 -2.60 -8.78
N ALA A 254 -35.97 -2.17 -10.05
CA ALA A 254 -37.06 -1.46 -10.72
C ALA A 254 -38.40 -2.22 -10.66
N ASN A 255 -39.51 -1.49 -10.81
CA ASN A 255 -40.88 -1.99 -10.64
C ASN A 255 -41.16 -2.61 -9.25
N ASP A 256 -40.50 -2.11 -8.20
CA ASP A 256 -40.54 -2.64 -6.83
C ASP A 256 -40.19 -4.15 -6.71
N THR A 257 -39.43 -4.69 -7.67
CA THR A 257 -39.09 -6.12 -7.70
C THR A 257 -38.06 -6.46 -6.62
N SER A 258 -38.50 -7.01 -5.51
CA SER A 258 -37.62 -7.54 -4.46
C SER A 258 -36.92 -8.82 -4.89
N LYS A 259 -35.60 -8.90 -4.71
CA LYS A 259 -34.76 -10.05 -5.08
C LYS A 259 -33.80 -10.40 -3.94
N LYS A 260 -33.50 -11.68 -3.74
CA LYS A 260 -32.60 -12.14 -2.67
C LYS A 260 -31.68 -13.24 -3.19
N PHE A 261 -30.39 -13.18 -2.87
CA PHE A 261 -29.41 -14.22 -3.21
C PHE A 261 -28.21 -14.24 -2.26
N THR A 262 -27.43 -15.31 -2.33
CA THR A 262 -26.19 -15.52 -1.58
C THR A 262 -25.02 -15.68 -2.56
N ARG A 263 -23.84 -15.14 -2.23
CA ARG A 263 -22.64 -15.16 -3.06
C ARG A 263 -21.45 -15.72 -2.28
N GLU A 264 -21.04 -16.94 -2.62
CA GLU A 264 -19.77 -17.53 -2.17
C GLU A 264 -18.58 -16.77 -2.76
N TRP A 265 -17.47 -16.67 -2.03
CA TRP A 265 -16.26 -16.01 -2.52
C TRP A 265 -15.61 -16.80 -3.67
N LYS A 266 -15.35 -16.13 -4.81
CA LYS A 266 -14.44 -16.62 -5.85
C LYS A 266 -13.01 -16.47 -5.34
N ILE A 267 -12.40 -17.58 -4.91
CA ILE A 267 -11.05 -17.58 -4.35
C ILE A 267 -10.02 -17.82 -5.47
N ARG A 268 -8.97 -16.99 -5.52
CA ARG A 268 -7.84 -17.13 -6.46
C ARG A 268 -6.49 -16.83 -5.79
N PRO A 269 -5.43 -17.62 -6.03
CA PRO A 269 -4.09 -17.27 -5.57
C PRO A 269 -3.55 -16.02 -6.29
N GLN A 270 -2.77 -15.19 -5.59
CA GLN A 270 -2.02 -14.06 -6.16
C GLN A 270 -0.64 -14.48 -6.70
N VAL A 271 -0.13 -15.64 -6.28
CA VAL A 271 1.21 -16.14 -6.59
C VAL A 271 1.15 -17.48 -7.32
N SER A 272 2.07 -17.69 -8.25
CA SER A 272 2.14 -18.90 -9.09
C SER A 272 2.85 -20.09 -8.43
N ASN A 273 3.46 -19.90 -7.25
CA ASN A 273 4.19 -20.94 -6.55
C ASN A 273 3.27 -22.09 -6.10
N THR A 274 3.61 -23.31 -6.47
CA THR A 274 2.87 -24.51 -6.08
C THR A 274 3.37 -25.09 -4.75
N PHE A 275 2.46 -25.34 -3.82
CA PHE A 275 2.71 -26.10 -2.59
C PHE A 275 1.98 -27.45 -2.60
N ASN A 276 2.35 -28.34 -1.67
CA ASN A 276 1.85 -29.71 -1.60
C ASN A 276 1.47 -30.18 -0.18
N THR A 277 1.98 -29.53 0.87
CA THR A 277 1.68 -29.81 2.29
C THR A 277 1.75 -28.51 3.11
N SER A 278 1.30 -28.53 4.36
CA SER A 278 1.39 -27.38 5.27
C SER A 278 2.85 -26.98 5.53
N LYS A 279 3.77 -27.96 5.64
CA LYS A 279 5.21 -27.70 5.77
C LYS A 279 5.81 -27.03 4.53
N ASP A 280 5.39 -27.47 3.34
CA ASP A 280 5.82 -26.92 2.04
C ASP A 280 5.33 -25.48 1.87
N TYR A 281 4.06 -25.24 2.21
CA TYR A 281 3.42 -23.93 2.29
C TYR A 281 4.19 -22.98 3.21
N TRP A 282 4.48 -23.40 4.45
CA TRP A 282 5.19 -22.57 5.43
C TRP A 282 6.57 -22.13 4.93
N ASN A 283 7.33 -23.06 4.35
CA ASN A 283 8.65 -22.74 3.79
C ASN A 283 8.57 -21.80 2.58
N THR A 284 7.52 -21.90 1.76
CA THR A 284 7.36 -21.10 0.54
C THR A 284 6.81 -19.70 0.79
N PHE A 285 5.92 -19.52 1.79
CA PHE A 285 5.18 -18.26 1.98
C PHE A 285 5.34 -17.60 3.36
N CYS A 286 5.77 -18.33 4.40
CA CYS A 286 5.98 -17.78 5.74
C CYS A 286 7.46 -17.46 6.02
N LEU A 287 8.39 -18.12 5.32
CA LEU A 287 9.84 -17.95 5.49
C LEU A 287 10.54 -17.26 4.31
N SER A 288 9.82 -16.90 3.24
CA SER A 288 10.38 -16.36 2.00
C SER A 288 10.07 -14.87 1.83
N ASN A 289 11.11 -14.07 1.59
CA ASN A 289 10.97 -12.66 1.22
C ASN A 289 10.75 -12.56 -0.30
N ILE A 290 9.58 -12.08 -0.73
CA ILE A 290 9.27 -11.78 -2.14
C ILE A 290 8.75 -10.35 -2.25
N SER A 291 9.26 -9.61 -3.22
CA SER A 291 8.96 -8.20 -3.50
C SER A 291 7.71 -8.00 -4.37
N ILE A 292 7.16 -6.79 -4.33
CA ILE A 292 5.89 -6.38 -4.96
C ILE A 292 6.18 -5.54 -6.23
N GLY A 293 5.25 -5.51 -7.21
CA GLY A 293 5.31 -4.62 -8.38
C GLY A 293 3.94 -4.41 -9.05
N LEU A 294 3.76 -3.28 -9.75
CA LEU A 294 2.48 -2.79 -10.33
C LEU A 294 2.71 -2.03 -11.66
N THR A 295 1.65 -1.82 -12.47
CA THR A 295 1.62 -1.04 -13.74
C THR A 295 0.21 -0.48 -14.03
N LEU A 296 0.04 0.55 -14.89
CA LEU A 296 -1.23 1.27 -15.17
C LEU A 296 -1.34 1.80 -16.64
N SER A 297 -2.53 2.24 -17.11
CA SER A 297 -2.77 2.92 -18.42
C SER A 297 -4.14 3.66 -18.52
N ASN A 298 -4.25 4.60 -19.47
CA ASN A 298 -5.33 5.59 -19.74
C ASN A 298 -6.01 5.30 -21.14
N PRO A 299 -6.70 6.20 -21.88
CA PRO A 299 -7.42 7.48 -21.61
C PRO A 299 -8.92 7.37 -22.03
N GLU A 300 -9.74 8.34 -22.50
CA GLU A 300 -9.75 9.83 -22.66
C GLU A 300 -11.25 10.32 -22.48
N THR A 301 -11.84 11.48 -22.83
CA THR A 301 -11.57 12.82 -23.44
C THR A 301 -12.60 13.84 -22.88
N THR A 302 -12.16 15.08 -22.60
CA THR A 302 -12.88 16.40 -22.58
C THR A 302 -11.81 17.44 -22.18
N GLY A 303 -12.11 18.74 -22.04
CA GLY A 303 -11.22 19.72 -21.39
C GLY A 303 -11.02 19.51 -19.88
N VAL A 304 -10.96 18.26 -19.43
CA VAL A 304 -10.70 17.82 -18.06
C VAL A 304 -9.30 17.22 -18.05
N VAL A 305 -8.40 17.79 -17.24
CA VAL A 305 -7.13 17.14 -16.94
C VAL A 305 -7.39 16.14 -15.83
N VAL A 306 -7.65 14.88 -16.23
CA VAL A 306 -7.85 13.75 -15.32
C VAL A 306 -6.47 13.20 -14.94
N LEU A 307 -6.03 13.51 -13.74
CA LEU A 307 -4.79 12.97 -13.18
C LEU A 307 -5.17 11.74 -12.35
N THR A 308 -5.24 10.57 -12.99
CA THR A 308 -5.60 9.29 -12.33
C THR A 308 -4.48 8.75 -11.43
N SER A 309 -3.24 9.19 -11.65
CA SER A 309 -2.04 8.88 -10.87
C SER A 309 -1.01 9.99 -11.08
N VAL A 310 0.01 10.08 -10.22
CA VAL A 310 1.26 10.80 -10.51
C VAL A 310 2.49 9.88 -10.35
N ASP A 311 2.31 8.59 -10.58
CA ASP A 311 3.31 7.52 -10.38
C ASP A 311 3.79 6.87 -11.70
N PRO A 312 4.49 7.59 -12.61
CA PRO A 312 5.09 6.97 -13.79
C PRO A 312 6.38 6.21 -13.40
N PRO A 313 6.68 5.05 -14.03
CA PRO A 313 7.96 4.36 -13.80
C PRO A 313 9.17 5.24 -14.16
N ASP A 314 10.31 5.07 -13.49
CA ASP A 314 11.53 5.87 -13.71
C ASP A 314 11.96 6.02 -15.18
N SER A 315 11.76 4.98 -16.01
CA SER A 315 12.09 5.00 -17.44
C SER A 315 11.16 5.87 -18.28
N TYR A 316 10.00 6.25 -17.74
CA TYR A 316 8.98 7.06 -18.40
C TYR A 316 8.76 8.43 -17.73
N PHE A 317 9.24 8.64 -16.50
CA PHE A 317 9.04 9.87 -15.72
C PHE A 317 9.24 11.16 -16.54
N VAL A 318 10.36 11.30 -17.23
CA VAL A 318 10.64 12.51 -18.04
C VAL A 318 9.68 12.64 -19.23
N ASN A 319 9.32 11.53 -19.87
CA ASN A 319 8.35 11.55 -20.95
C ASN A 319 6.94 11.93 -20.45
N GLU A 320 6.53 11.49 -19.26
CA GLU A 320 5.29 11.94 -18.61
C GLU A 320 5.28 13.47 -18.38
N MET A 321 6.39 14.06 -17.94
CA MET A 321 6.51 15.53 -17.83
C MET A 321 6.30 16.23 -19.18
N PHE A 322 6.94 15.73 -20.24
CA PHE A 322 6.77 16.29 -21.59
C PHE A 322 5.34 16.14 -22.11
N GLU A 323 4.68 15.00 -21.91
CA GLU A 323 3.31 14.80 -22.39
C GLU A 323 2.28 15.62 -21.58
N ILE A 324 2.47 15.79 -20.27
CA ILE A 324 1.69 16.74 -19.46
C ILE A 324 1.88 18.17 -19.98
N GLN A 325 3.14 18.60 -20.23
CA GLN A 325 3.43 19.92 -20.78
C GLN A 325 2.79 20.12 -22.17
N ASN A 326 2.86 19.11 -23.04
CA ASN A 326 2.22 19.11 -24.36
C ASN A 326 0.69 19.19 -24.27
N GLY A 327 0.08 18.54 -23.28
CA GLY A 327 -1.35 18.65 -22.97
C GLY A 327 -1.74 20.08 -22.59
N PHE A 328 -1.03 20.70 -21.64
CA PHE A 328 -1.25 22.09 -21.24
C PHE A 328 -1.03 23.09 -22.40
N ASN A 329 0.05 22.93 -23.17
CA ASN A 329 0.33 23.73 -24.38
C ASN A 329 -0.81 23.60 -25.41
N SER A 330 -1.39 22.40 -25.55
CA SER A 330 -2.51 22.16 -26.48
C SER A 330 -3.80 22.85 -26.00
N LEU A 331 -4.10 22.79 -24.70
CA LEU A 331 -5.24 23.51 -24.11
C LEU A 331 -5.10 25.04 -24.27
N GLU A 332 -3.90 25.59 -24.08
CA GLU A 332 -3.65 27.02 -24.33
C GLU A 332 -3.87 27.39 -25.80
N LYS A 333 -3.32 26.59 -26.72
CA LYS A 333 -3.40 26.78 -28.17
C LYS A 333 -4.83 26.71 -28.71
N GLU A 334 -5.64 25.78 -28.22
CA GLU A 334 -7.09 25.70 -28.52
C GLU A 334 -7.89 26.80 -27.78
N GLY A 335 -7.21 27.71 -27.09
CA GLY A 335 -7.80 28.93 -26.54
C GLY A 335 -8.57 28.71 -25.24
N VAL A 336 -8.41 27.58 -24.56
CA VAL A 336 -9.14 27.26 -23.31
C VAL A 336 -8.92 28.36 -22.26
N LYS A 337 -10.01 28.78 -21.59
CA LYS A 337 -10.02 29.85 -20.56
C LYS A 337 -10.55 29.42 -19.20
N LYS A 338 -10.90 28.14 -19.04
CA LYS A 338 -11.32 27.51 -17.78
C LYS A 338 -10.87 26.06 -17.82
N LEU A 339 -10.29 25.58 -16.73
CA LEU A 339 -9.84 24.21 -16.58
C LEU A 339 -10.66 23.51 -15.49
N VAL A 340 -10.96 22.23 -15.71
CA VAL A 340 -11.38 21.32 -14.65
C VAL A 340 -10.24 20.35 -14.41
N LEU A 341 -9.69 20.37 -13.20
CA LEU A 341 -8.73 19.38 -12.73
C LEU A 341 -9.53 18.27 -12.02
N ASP A 342 -9.48 17.05 -12.56
CA ASP A 342 -10.08 15.89 -11.91
C ASP A 342 -8.99 15.02 -11.27
N PHE A 343 -9.00 14.99 -9.94
CA PHE A 343 -8.16 14.14 -9.10
C PHE A 343 -8.95 12.97 -8.48
N SER A 344 -10.19 12.72 -8.94
CA SER A 344 -10.97 11.58 -8.47
C SER A 344 -10.29 10.26 -8.86
N GLY A 345 -10.21 9.33 -7.91
CA GLY A 345 -9.46 8.09 -8.07
C GLY A 345 -7.93 8.21 -7.95
N ASN A 346 -7.35 9.43 -7.91
CA ASN A 346 -5.91 9.61 -7.73
C ASN A 346 -5.43 9.07 -6.37
N ARG A 347 -4.34 8.29 -6.38
CA ARG A 347 -3.76 7.64 -5.20
C ARG A 347 -2.43 8.24 -4.72
N GLY A 348 -1.93 9.28 -5.37
CA GLY A 348 -0.58 9.82 -5.20
C GLY A 348 0.42 9.30 -6.24
N GLY A 349 1.68 9.25 -5.85
CA GLY A 349 2.82 8.93 -6.72
C GLY A 349 4.03 9.83 -6.42
N SER A 350 4.78 10.22 -7.46
CA SER A 350 5.92 11.13 -7.37
C SER A 350 5.53 12.53 -6.89
N VAL A 351 6.32 13.04 -5.93
CA VAL A 351 6.24 14.41 -5.44
C VAL A 351 6.81 15.39 -6.48
N GLU A 352 7.85 15.01 -7.23
CA GLU A 352 8.40 15.83 -8.31
C GLU A 352 7.37 16.12 -9.40
N LEU A 353 6.60 15.11 -9.81
CA LEU A 353 5.57 15.29 -10.85
C LEU A 353 4.43 16.16 -10.35
N ALA A 354 4.02 16.01 -9.08
CA ALA A 354 3.04 16.88 -8.44
C ALA A 354 3.53 18.34 -8.39
N PHE A 355 4.79 18.59 -8.01
CA PHE A 355 5.37 19.94 -8.03
C PHE A 355 5.46 20.52 -9.45
N PHE A 356 5.80 19.71 -10.45
CA PHE A 356 5.84 20.14 -11.85
C PHE A 356 4.46 20.56 -12.38
N ILE A 357 3.40 19.81 -12.05
CA ILE A 357 2.02 20.17 -12.37
C ILE A 357 1.62 21.49 -11.70
N VAL A 358 2.01 21.72 -10.43
CA VAL A 358 1.79 23.00 -9.74
C VAL A 358 2.53 24.14 -10.44
N TYR A 359 3.79 23.94 -10.85
CA TYR A 359 4.55 24.94 -11.61
C TYR A 359 3.90 25.28 -12.95
N LEU A 360 3.44 24.30 -13.72
CA LEU A 360 2.75 24.56 -15.01
C LEU A 360 1.46 25.37 -14.84
N LEU A 361 0.74 25.19 -13.73
CA LEU A 361 -0.45 25.96 -13.40
C LEU A 361 -0.14 27.35 -12.83
N PHE A 362 1.01 27.50 -12.16
CA PHE A 362 1.40 28.70 -11.42
C PHE A 362 2.92 29.00 -11.59
N PRO A 363 3.39 29.41 -12.78
CA PRO A 363 4.82 29.49 -13.11
C PRO A 363 5.58 30.62 -12.39
N GLU A 364 4.90 31.49 -11.66
CA GLU A 364 5.52 32.47 -10.75
C GLU A 364 5.77 31.91 -9.33
N THR A 365 5.48 30.62 -9.10
CA THR A 365 5.72 29.94 -7.81
C THR A 365 6.94 29.03 -7.85
N ASP A 366 7.65 28.94 -6.73
CA ASP A 366 8.57 27.85 -6.42
C ASP A 366 7.81 26.83 -5.53
N PRO A 367 7.29 25.72 -6.10
CA PRO A 367 6.56 24.72 -5.34
C PRO A 367 7.53 23.85 -4.54
N SER A 368 7.88 24.32 -3.34
CA SER A 368 8.77 23.65 -2.40
C SER A 368 8.13 23.50 -1.01
N PHE A 369 8.58 22.48 -0.25
CA PHE A 369 8.21 22.29 1.16
C PHE A 369 9.46 22.19 2.02
N ASN A 370 9.51 22.97 3.11
CA ASN A 370 10.55 22.88 4.14
C ASN A 370 10.26 21.68 5.05
N LEU A 371 10.88 20.55 4.73
CA LEU A 371 10.69 19.27 5.43
C LEU A 371 11.63 19.12 6.63
N ASP A 372 11.30 18.17 7.49
CA ASP A 372 12.13 17.62 8.56
C ASP A 372 11.87 16.10 8.69
N MET A 373 12.85 15.36 9.19
CA MET A 373 12.72 13.94 9.53
C MET A 373 12.77 13.74 11.04
N VAL A 374 12.13 12.69 11.54
CA VAL A 374 12.22 12.29 12.96
C VAL A 374 13.61 11.71 13.23
N VAL A 375 14.28 12.22 14.27
CA VAL A 375 15.61 11.78 14.70
C VAL A 375 15.46 10.79 15.86
N THR A 376 15.60 9.52 15.54
CA THR A 376 15.66 8.38 16.47
C THR A 376 17.11 7.90 16.55
N GLU A 377 17.43 6.97 17.46
CA GLU A 377 18.76 6.35 17.45
C GLU A 377 19.01 5.61 16.12
N LEU A 378 18.00 4.94 15.58
CA LEU A 378 18.12 4.16 14.35
C LEU A 378 18.20 5.03 13.09
N SER A 379 17.42 6.12 13.00
CA SER A 379 17.54 7.06 11.87
C SER A 379 18.85 7.85 11.94
N ARG A 380 19.37 8.15 13.14
CA ARG A 380 20.73 8.72 13.30
C ARG A 380 21.81 7.81 12.71
N GLU A 381 21.84 6.53 13.08
CA GLU A 381 22.83 5.61 12.52
C GLU A 381 22.65 5.42 11.00
N ALA A 382 21.41 5.44 10.50
CA ALA A 382 21.13 5.42 9.07
C ALA A 382 21.70 6.65 8.33
N PHE A 383 21.59 7.86 8.90
CA PHE A 383 22.20 9.07 8.32
C PHE A 383 23.73 8.95 8.26
N PHE A 384 24.39 8.51 9.34
CA PHE A 384 25.85 8.30 9.33
C PHE A 384 26.27 7.20 8.35
N GLN A 385 25.56 6.07 8.32
CA GLN A 385 25.89 4.95 7.43
C GLN A 385 25.74 5.34 5.95
N ALA A 386 24.63 5.98 5.57
CA ALA A 386 24.40 6.41 4.19
C ALA A 386 25.42 7.46 3.74
N THR A 387 25.59 8.52 4.55
CA THR A 387 26.52 9.63 4.24
C THR A 387 27.98 9.13 4.13
N SER A 388 28.42 8.21 5.00
CA SER A 388 29.77 7.62 4.93
C SER A 388 29.99 6.64 3.78
N GLN A 389 28.93 6.28 3.04
CA GLN A 389 28.98 5.47 1.82
C GLN A 389 28.72 6.30 0.55
N SER A 390 28.45 7.60 0.68
CA SER A 390 28.31 8.49 -0.47
C SER A 390 29.66 8.69 -1.16
N VAL A 391 29.65 8.68 -2.51
CA VAL A 391 30.87 8.59 -3.33
C VAL A 391 31.46 9.99 -3.61
N HIS A 392 30.67 11.05 -3.41
CA HIS A 392 30.95 12.41 -3.87
C HIS A 392 30.54 13.44 -2.82
N GLU A 393 31.28 14.56 -2.78
CA GLU A 393 30.89 15.78 -2.03
C GLU A 393 29.80 16.57 -2.79
N ASP A 394 29.59 16.26 -4.08
CA ASP A 394 28.58 16.85 -4.97
C ASP A 394 27.49 15.82 -5.36
N PHE A 395 26.25 16.28 -5.46
CA PHE A 395 25.00 15.53 -5.71
C PHE A 395 24.86 14.90 -7.13
N VAL A 396 25.96 14.59 -7.83
CA VAL A 396 25.94 14.21 -9.26
C VAL A 396 26.83 13.00 -9.57
N ASP A 397 26.23 11.84 -9.84
CA ASP A 397 26.94 10.67 -10.37
C ASP A 397 26.99 10.71 -11.92
N THR A 398 28.14 11.11 -12.44
CA THR A 398 28.39 11.23 -13.89
C THR A 398 28.46 9.89 -14.64
N SER A 399 28.52 8.75 -13.95
CA SER A 399 28.51 7.43 -14.60
C SER A 399 27.16 7.08 -15.23
N PHE A 400 26.08 7.73 -14.78
CA PHE A 400 24.73 7.58 -15.33
C PHE A 400 24.41 8.49 -16.53
N ILE A 401 25.40 9.24 -17.06
CA ILE A 401 25.21 10.04 -18.27
C ILE A 401 24.88 9.13 -19.46
N LEU A 402 23.70 9.32 -20.04
CA LEU A 402 23.27 8.57 -21.23
C LEU A 402 24.11 8.98 -22.45
N PRO A 403 24.55 8.05 -23.31
CA PRO A 403 25.21 8.42 -24.56
C PRO A 403 24.25 9.20 -25.48
N LEU A 404 24.76 10.22 -26.17
CA LEU A 404 24.01 10.96 -27.18
C LEU A 404 23.65 10.04 -28.36
N VAL A 405 22.36 9.78 -28.56
CA VAL A 405 21.84 8.97 -29.68
C VAL A 405 20.61 9.66 -30.29
N ASN A 406 20.50 9.64 -31.63
CA ASN A 406 19.34 10.12 -32.39
C ASN A 406 18.87 11.57 -32.14
N ILE A 407 19.81 12.51 -31.92
CA ILE A 407 19.51 13.95 -32.00
C ILE A 407 18.94 14.29 -33.38
N SER A 408 17.74 14.86 -33.40
CA SER A 408 17.02 15.25 -34.61
C SER A 408 16.21 16.56 -34.47
N SER A 409 15.96 17.02 -33.25
CA SER A 409 15.26 18.27 -32.92
C SER A 409 15.78 18.91 -31.62
N LYS A 410 15.48 20.19 -31.38
CA LYS A 410 15.72 20.84 -30.07
C LYS A 410 15.05 20.06 -28.92
N GLU A 411 13.84 19.56 -29.15
CA GLU A 411 13.10 18.74 -28.19
C GLU A 411 13.84 17.43 -27.86
N SER A 412 14.40 16.72 -28.84
CA SER A 412 15.16 15.49 -28.61
C SER A 412 16.39 15.72 -27.72
N ILE A 413 17.02 16.89 -27.81
CA ILE A 413 18.14 17.29 -26.95
C ILE A 413 17.63 17.65 -25.55
N ALA A 414 16.51 18.36 -25.43
CA ALA A 414 15.88 18.68 -24.14
C ALA A 414 15.42 17.41 -23.39
N ARG A 415 14.80 16.45 -24.09
CA ARG A 415 14.44 15.12 -23.54
C ARG A 415 15.69 14.38 -23.05
N TRP A 416 16.74 14.25 -23.87
CA TRP A 416 18.00 13.61 -23.45
C TRP A 416 18.66 14.31 -22.25
N ALA A 417 18.66 15.65 -22.22
CA ALA A 417 19.24 16.42 -21.13
C ALA A 417 18.44 16.25 -19.83
N ALA A 418 17.11 16.21 -19.91
CA ALA A 418 16.23 15.97 -18.77
C ALA A 418 16.32 14.52 -18.27
N GLU A 419 16.38 13.51 -19.14
CA GLU A 419 16.64 12.12 -18.76
C GLU A 419 18.02 11.95 -18.11
N THR A 420 19.04 12.62 -18.64
CA THR A 420 20.39 12.63 -18.06
C THR A 420 20.37 13.31 -16.68
N ALA A 421 19.81 14.51 -16.57
CA ALA A 421 19.66 15.22 -15.29
C ALA A 421 18.89 14.38 -14.26
N TYR A 422 17.80 13.71 -14.67
CA TYR A 422 17.04 12.80 -13.80
C TYR A 422 17.94 11.68 -13.26
N ARG A 423 18.72 11.02 -14.13
CA ARG A 423 19.54 9.86 -13.77
C ARG A 423 20.77 10.21 -12.92
N VAL A 424 21.52 11.26 -13.27
CA VAL A 424 22.75 11.64 -12.53
C VAL A 424 22.45 12.23 -11.15
N THR A 425 21.22 12.70 -10.91
CA THR A 425 20.72 13.19 -9.60
C THR A 425 19.92 12.12 -8.83
N THR A 426 20.12 10.83 -9.16
CA THR A 426 19.61 9.73 -8.32
C THR A 426 20.53 9.51 -7.13
N ILE A 427 19.95 9.06 -6.01
CA ILE A 427 20.66 8.91 -4.73
C ILE A 427 20.67 7.45 -4.31
N SER A 428 21.74 7.00 -3.67
CA SER A 428 21.86 5.63 -3.16
C SER A 428 20.96 5.36 -1.94
N SER A 429 20.64 6.40 -1.16
CA SER A 429 19.84 6.31 0.07
C SER A 429 19.12 7.61 0.40
N VAL A 430 17.87 7.52 0.86
CA VAL A 430 17.10 8.67 1.42
C VAL A 430 17.63 9.16 2.77
N PHE A 431 18.68 8.54 3.30
CA PHE A 431 19.39 8.98 4.50
C PHE A 431 20.75 9.63 4.17
N ASP A 432 21.11 9.82 2.90
CA ASP A 432 22.30 10.59 2.52
C ASP A 432 22.04 12.09 2.71
N ILE A 433 22.74 12.72 3.66
CA ILE A 433 22.49 14.11 4.06
C ILE A 433 22.95 15.13 2.99
N PHE A 434 23.88 14.76 2.11
CA PHE A 434 24.34 15.62 1.01
C PHE A 434 23.24 15.84 -0.04
N SER A 435 22.22 14.98 -0.07
CA SER A 435 21.05 15.10 -0.96
C SER A 435 20.06 16.21 -0.58
N TYR A 436 20.37 17.02 0.44
CA TYR A 436 19.47 18.01 1.02
C TYR A 436 20.14 19.38 1.19
N LYS A 437 19.34 20.45 1.13
CA LYS A 437 19.81 21.84 1.27
C LYS A 437 19.20 22.55 2.47
N ASN A 438 19.97 23.42 3.09
CA ASN A 438 19.52 24.30 4.15
C ASN A 438 18.72 25.47 3.55
N PRO A 439 17.40 25.64 3.85
CA PRO A 439 16.56 26.65 3.22
C PRO A 439 16.91 28.10 3.61
N ALA A 440 17.80 28.31 4.59
CA ALA A 440 18.25 29.64 4.99
C ALA A 440 19.52 30.10 4.26
N THR A 441 20.35 29.18 3.75
CA THR A 441 21.57 29.51 2.99
C THR A 441 21.50 29.12 1.52
N ASN A 442 20.65 28.13 1.18
CA ASN A 442 20.59 27.42 -0.10
C ASN A 442 21.82 26.54 -0.43
N ASP A 443 22.66 26.28 0.57
CA ASP A 443 23.80 25.35 0.48
C ASP A 443 23.39 23.93 0.90
N HIS A 444 24.16 22.92 0.48
CA HIS A 444 24.03 21.55 0.98
C HIS A 444 24.51 21.44 2.44
N PHE A 445 23.97 20.51 3.22
CA PHE A 445 24.49 20.22 4.56
C PHE A 445 25.87 19.56 4.47
N HIS A 446 26.80 19.97 5.33
CA HIS A 446 28.18 19.48 5.29
C HIS A 446 28.47 18.35 6.30
N THR A 447 27.68 18.22 7.37
CA THR A 447 27.80 17.10 8.31
C THR A 447 26.43 16.58 8.79
N VAL A 448 26.42 15.33 9.27
CA VAL A 448 25.22 14.71 9.85
C VAL A 448 24.76 15.45 11.12
N GLU A 449 25.68 16.04 11.89
CA GLU A 449 25.34 16.88 13.05
C GLU A 449 24.67 18.20 12.65
N GLU A 450 25.06 18.80 11.54
CA GLU A 450 24.39 19.99 10.98
C GLU A 450 22.98 19.64 10.48
N PHE A 451 22.86 18.54 9.74
CA PHE A 451 21.58 18.04 9.23
C PHE A 451 20.63 17.63 10.36
N ILE A 452 21.12 16.97 11.42
CA ILE A 452 20.31 16.59 12.58
C ILE A 452 19.97 17.83 13.44
N GLY A 453 20.92 18.74 13.63
CA GLY A 453 20.73 19.94 14.44
C GLY A 453 20.24 19.64 15.87
N ASN A 454 19.51 20.60 16.46
CA ASN A 454 18.98 20.50 17.82
C ASN A 454 17.45 20.70 17.90
N ASN A 455 16.74 20.53 16.79
CA ASN A 455 15.29 20.73 16.75
C ASN A 455 14.55 19.67 17.58
N THR A 456 13.62 20.14 18.39
CA THR A 456 12.75 19.31 19.24
C THR A 456 11.37 19.95 19.29
N TYR A 457 10.33 19.19 18.98
CA TYR A 457 8.95 19.66 18.97
C TYR A 457 8.07 18.78 19.85
N LEU A 458 7.06 19.38 20.48
CA LEU A 458 6.03 18.64 21.21
C LEU A 458 4.95 18.16 20.22
N ARG A 459 4.82 16.85 20.06
CA ARG A 459 3.81 16.16 19.23
C ARG A 459 3.11 15.11 20.09
N GLY A 460 1.78 15.09 20.16
CA GLY A 460 1.06 14.18 21.06
C GLY A 460 1.48 14.20 22.52
N GLY A 461 1.93 15.36 23.03
CA GLY A 461 2.53 15.49 24.37
C GLY A 461 3.91 14.81 24.53
N THR A 462 4.43 14.21 23.46
CA THR A 462 5.77 13.60 23.38
C THR A 462 6.77 14.62 22.86
N SER A 463 7.94 14.70 23.48
CA SER A 463 9.04 15.58 23.05
C SER A 463 9.90 14.87 22.01
N THR A 464 9.58 15.05 20.73
CA THR A 464 10.21 14.34 19.62
C THR A 464 11.31 15.19 18.99
N ARG A 465 12.49 14.61 18.74
CA ARG A 465 13.59 15.28 18.01
C ARG A 465 13.37 15.20 16.50
N TYR A 466 13.77 16.26 15.81
CA TYR A 466 13.72 16.39 14.37
C TYR A 466 15.05 16.90 13.82
N THR A 467 15.26 16.72 12.52
CA THR A 467 16.38 17.31 11.79
C THR A 467 16.31 18.84 11.79
N SER A 468 17.39 19.49 11.36
CA SER A 468 17.31 20.80 10.70
C SER A 468 16.24 20.77 9.60
N LYS A 469 15.59 21.91 9.36
CA LYS A 469 14.66 22.03 8.23
C LYS A 469 15.46 21.99 6.92
N PHE A 470 14.98 21.26 5.93
CA PHE A 470 15.65 21.10 4.64
C PHE A 470 14.71 21.31 3.44
N VAL A 471 15.28 21.80 2.34
CA VAL A 471 14.71 21.69 1.00
C VAL A 471 15.01 20.28 0.50
N ASN A 472 13.97 19.58 0.03
CA ASN A 472 14.09 18.25 -0.53
C ASN A 472 14.61 18.32 -1.99
N ARG A 473 15.44 17.35 -2.40
CA ARG A 473 15.98 17.17 -3.77
C ARG A 473 14.97 17.40 -4.89
N TYR A 474 13.69 17.13 -4.61
CA TYR A 474 12.56 17.30 -5.52
C TYR A 474 12.43 18.72 -6.09
N SER A 475 12.59 19.75 -5.25
CA SER A 475 12.51 21.16 -5.68
C SER A 475 13.73 21.60 -6.49
N GLU A 476 14.90 21.05 -6.15
CA GLU A 476 16.15 21.30 -6.88
C GLU A 476 16.13 20.66 -8.28
N ARG A 477 15.78 19.37 -8.37
CA ARG A 477 15.62 18.66 -9.65
C ARG A 477 14.57 19.35 -10.53
N LEU A 478 13.46 19.79 -9.94
CA LEU A 478 12.43 20.57 -10.63
C LEU A 478 12.99 21.86 -11.26
N SER A 479 13.81 22.62 -10.55
CA SER A 479 14.43 23.85 -11.09
C SER A 479 15.28 23.57 -12.34
N ILE A 480 16.00 22.44 -12.35
CA ILE A 480 16.76 21.98 -13.53
C ILE A 480 15.80 21.58 -14.66
N PHE A 481 14.75 20.81 -14.37
CA PHE A 481 13.76 20.42 -15.38
C PHE A 481 13.05 21.65 -15.98
N ILE A 482 12.69 22.65 -15.20
CA ILE A 482 12.07 23.91 -15.70
C ILE A 482 12.98 24.61 -16.72
N GLN A 483 14.29 24.70 -16.46
CA GLN A 483 15.24 25.32 -17.40
C GLN A 483 15.34 24.54 -18.73
N LEU A 484 15.32 23.20 -18.66
CA LEU A 484 15.38 22.31 -19.83
C LEU A 484 14.06 22.31 -20.62
N LEU A 485 12.92 22.27 -19.93
CA LEU A 485 11.56 22.16 -20.49
C LEU A 485 10.99 23.48 -21.02
N SER A 486 11.45 24.62 -20.49
CA SER A 486 11.03 25.96 -20.97
C SER A 486 11.68 26.37 -22.30
N GLY A 487 12.57 25.54 -22.86
CA GLY A 487 13.29 25.82 -24.11
C GLY A 487 14.40 26.89 -24.00
N ASN A 488 14.51 27.57 -22.86
CA ASN A 488 15.53 28.58 -22.58
C ASN A 488 16.96 28.04 -22.58
N PHE A 489 17.13 26.72 -22.46
CA PHE A 489 18.42 26.02 -22.62
C PHE A 489 19.13 26.26 -23.97
N PHE A 490 18.45 26.85 -24.98
CA PHE A 490 19.01 27.12 -26.31
C PHE A 490 19.00 28.61 -26.71
N ASN A 491 18.89 29.54 -25.76
CA ASN A 491 18.77 30.98 -25.98
C ASN A 491 19.98 31.76 -25.42
#